data_AF-A0A1H9FBF4-F1
#
_entry.id   AF-A0A1H9FBF4-F1
#
_cell.length_a   1.000
_cell.length_b   1.000
_cell.length_c   1.000
_cell.angle_alpha   90.00
_cell.angle_beta   90.00
_cell.angle_gamma   90.00
#
_symmetry.space_group_name_H-M   'P 1'
#
loop_
_entity.id
_entity.type
_entity.pdbx_description
1 polymer ?
#
loop_
_entity_poly.entity_id
_entity_poly.type
_entity_poly.pdbx_seq_one_letter_code
_entity_poly.pdbx_strand_id
1 'polypeptide(L)'
;MKIRGERECTECETRWSYYETGSVGCPACGSLRSVGVDERTEHTDLQVAFDLTPVRNAIDEADTDDVAVRARDRCREYVRRRGFVNAGTLRELDDTYLAAIELLHVSDIVAREISLEDREELYFLSLLRDADQGERPSAADVPRSLRAARGLAYANAVREYRRDVRTWAEDRDLTASERSALETLGEHVTRIRMLDGDVDLRTAEQLVDATRELANGLRGDEVAFSQAEERLDALSAGPDG
;
A
#
# COMPACT_ATOMS: atom_id res chain seq x y z
N MET A 1 11.46 8.55 -8.24
CA MET A 1 12.04 9.78 -8.84
C MET A 1 13.12 10.23 -7.89
N LYS A 2 14.33 10.52 -8.39
CA LYS A 2 15.41 11.02 -7.53
C LYS A 2 15.23 12.51 -7.25
N ILE A 3 15.02 12.88 -5.99
CA ILE A 3 14.86 14.26 -5.55
C ILE A 3 15.92 14.63 -4.52
N ARG A 4 16.21 15.92 -4.40
CA ARG A 4 17.03 16.47 -3.31
C ARG A 4 16.12 16.75 -2.12
N GLY A 5 16.35 16.05 -1.01
CA GLY A 5 15.51 16.08 0.17
C GLY A 5 15.90 17.16 1.16
N GLU A 6 17.19 17.35 1.40
CA GLU A 6 17.69 18.41 2.25
C GLU A 6 17.60 19.76 1.53
N ARG A 7 16.95 20.71 2.20
CA ARG A 7 16.75 22.06 1.70
C ARG A 7 17.36 23.07 2.65
N GLU A 8 17.93 24.13 2.11
CA GLU A 8 18.40 25.30 2.85
C GLU A 8 17.60 26.52 2.42
N CYS A 9 17.06 27.28 3.38
CA CYS A 9 16.35 28.52 3.12
C CYS A 9 17.34 29.60 2.71
N THR A 10 17.11 30.28 1.59
CA THR A 10 17.98 31.38 1.17
C THR A 10 17.71 32.69 1.91
N GLU A 11 16.68 32.74 2.76
CA GLU A 11 16.35 33.93 3.58
C GLU A 11 16.79 33.83 5.04
N CYS A 12 16.79 32.63 5.63
CA CYS A 12 17.13 32.45 7.05
C CYS A 12 18.09 31.28 7.34
N GLU A 13 18.65 30.68 6.29
CA GLU A 13 19.67 29.60 6.37
C GLU A 13 19.22 28.32 7.10
N THR A 14 17.96 28.26 7.52
CA THR A 14 17.38 27.07 8.15
C THR A 14 17.46 25.91 7.16
N ARG A 15 17.98 24.77 7.64
CA ARG A 15 17.98 23.51 6.91
C ARG A 15 16.85 22.61 7.40
N TRP A 16 16.18 21.95 6.47
CA TRP A 16 15.15 20.96 6.78
C TRP A 16 15.07 19.89 5.70
N SER A 17 14.48 18.76 6.06
CA SER A 17 14.18 17.70 5.10
C SER A 17 12.77 17.87 4.52
N TYR A 18 12.68 17.96 3.20
CA TYR A 18 11.42 17.81 2.47
C TYR A 18 10.77 16.45 2.79
N TYR A 19 11.56 15.40 3.04
CA TYR A 19 11.03 14.08 3.38
C TYR A 19 10.32 14.01 4.73
N GLU A 20 10.67 14.91 5.66
CA GLU A 20 10.04 15.02 6.97
C GLU A 20 8.82 15.94 6.94
N THR A 21 8.93 17.07 6.24
CA THR A 21 7.93 18.14 6.27
C THR A 21 6.87 18.06 5.17
N GLY A 22 7.16 17.34 4.09
CA GLY A 22 6.33 17.33 2.88
C GLY A 22 6.22 18.69 2.18
N SER A 23 7.01 19.68 2.62
CA SER A 23 6.88 21.09 2.22
C SER A 23 8.18 21.66 1.68
N VAL A 24 8.06 22.44 0.61
CA VAL A 24 9.15 23.26 0.05
C VAL A 24 9.33 24.60 0.78
N GLY A 25 8.40 24.94 1.67
CA GLY A 25 8.45 26.13 2.51
C GLY A 25 9.32 25.92 3.75
N CYS A 26 10.11 26.94 4.09
CA CYS A 26 10.97 26.92 5.25
C CYS A 26 10.11 26.85 6.54
N PRO A 27 10.32 25.86 7.41
CA PRO A 27 9.52 25.71 8.64
C PRO A 27 9.76 26.84 9.64
N ALA A 28 10.89 27.54 9.57
CA ALA A 28 11.22 28.63 10.49
C ALA A 28 10.60 29.99 10.12
N CYS A 29 10.51 30.34 8.83
CA CYS A 29 10.11 31.67 8.38
C CYS A 29 8.99 31.67 7.33
N GLY A 30 8.54 30.50 6.86
CA GLY A 30 7.51 30.36 5.84
C GLY A 30 7.95 30.70 4.40
N SER A 31 9.21 31.11 4.17
CA SER A 31 9.68 31.43 2.82
C SER A 31 9.69 30.20 1.92
N LEU A 32 9.24 30.36 0.68
CA LEU A 32 9.30 29.34 -0.38
C LEU A 32 10.65 29.34 -1.13
N ARG A 33 11.56 30.25 -0.77
CA ARG A 33 12.88 30.37 -1.40
C ARG A 33 13.87 29.43 -0.72
N SER A 34 14.11 28.29 -1.36
CA SER A 34 15.01 27.26 -0.85
C SER A 34 15.75 26.53 -1.95
N VAL A 35 16.95 26.06 -1.63
CA VAL A 35 17.82 25.28 -2.54
C VAL A 35 18.05 23.88 -1.96
N GLY A 36 18.12 22.87 -2.83
CA GLY A 36 18.44 21.49 -2.42
C GLY A 36 19.95 21.31 -2.31
N VAL A 37 20.43 20.92 -1.13
CA VAL A 37 21.86 20.87 -0.76
C VAL A 37 22.46 19.46 -0.75
N ASP A 38 21.62 18.42 -0.74
CA ASP A 38 22.04 17.02 -0.77
C ASP A 38 22.14 16.44 -2.19
N GLU A 39 22.63 15.21 -2.25
CA GLU A 39 22.55 14.38 -3.44
C GLU A 39 21.10 13.99 -3.74
N ARG A 40 20.82 13.63 -5.00
CA ARG A 40 19.47 13.19 -5.35
C ARG A 40 19.26 11.76 -4.88
N THR A 41 18.23 11.54 -4.06
CA THR A 41 17.88 10.21 -3.52
C THR A 41 16.52 9.77 -4.03
N GLU A 42 16.35 8.46 -4.26
CA GLU A 42 15.07 7.90 -4.71
C GLU A 42 13.94 8.18 -3.72
N HIS A 43 12.82 8.61 -4.27
CA HIS A 43 11.61 8.91 -3.53
C HIS A 43 10.39 8.64 -4.40
N THR A 44 9.44 7.89 -3.85
CA THR A 44 8.13 7.61 -4.45
C THR A 44 6.99 8.02 -3.52
N ASP A 45 7.28 8.11 -2.22
CA ASP A 45 6.28 8.32 -1.17
C ASP A 45 5.87 9.79 -0.99
N LEU A 46 4.81 10.22 -1.67
CA LEU A 46 4.23 11.54 -1.40
C LEU A 46 3.52 11.52 -0.05
N GLN A 47 3.94 12.40 0.87
CA GLN A 47 3.26 12.56 2.15
C GLN A 47 1.81 13.01 1.94
N VAL A 48 0.87 12.07 2.15
CA VAL A 48 -0.57 12.31 2.11
C VAL A 48 -1.17 11.74 3.38
N ALA A 49 -1.87 12.59 4.13
CA ALA A 49 -2.67 12.14 5.25
C ALA A 49 -3.85 11.30 4.72
N PHE A 50 -4.01 10.09 5.24
CA PHE A 50 -5.20 9.30 5.02
C PHE A 50 -6.15 9.58 6.18
N ASP A 51 -7.26 10.27 5.90
CA ASP A 51 -8.25 10.64 6.91
C ASP A 51 -9.67 10.34 6.38
N LEU A 52 -10.33 9.39 7.05
CA LEU A 52 -11.68 8.96 6.78
C LEU A 52 -12.72 9.63 7.69
N THR A 53 -12.30 10.49 8.63
CA THR A 53 -13.21 11.23 9.53
C THR A 53 -14.34 11.95 8.78
N PRO A 54 -14.08 12.66 7.66
CA PRO A 54 -15.15 13.31 6.91
C PRO A 54 -16.16 12.34 6.30
N VAL A 55 -15.74 11.11 6.00
CA VAL A 55 -16.63 10.07 5.45
C VAL A 55 -17.44 9.44 6.58
N ARG A 56 -16.82 9.14 7.72
CA ARG A 56 -17.50 8.62 8.91
C ARG A 56 -18.59 9.56 9.42
N ASN A 57 -18.33 10.87 9.43
CA ASN A 57 -19.31 11.88 9.85
C ASN A 57 -20.54 11.96 8.93
N ALA A 58 -20.49 11.39 7.73
CA ALA A 58 -21.60 11.40 6.79
C ALA A 58 -22.53 10.19 6.91
N ILE A 59 -22.18 9.17 7.71
CA ILE A 59 -22.94 7.91 7.80
C ILE A 59 -24.39 8.15 8.26
N ASP A 60 -24.62 9.10 9.17
CA ASP A 60 -25.96 9.40 9.68
C ASP A 60 -26.82 10.21 8.70
N GLU A 61 -26.21 10.80 7.67
CA GLU A 61 -26.84 11.79 6.79
C GLU A 61 -26.93 11.34 5.32
N ALA A 62 -26.22 10.29 4.93
CA ALA A 62 -26.12 9.80 3.56
C ALA A 62 -26.42 8.31 3.49
N ASP A 63 -26.95 7.89 2.35
CA ASP A 63 -27.19 6.48 2.06
C ASP A 63 -25.85 5.72 1.91
N THR A 64 -25.87 4.40 2.13
CA THR A 64 -24.66 3.57 2.20
C THR A 64 -23.85 3.60 0.89
N ASP A 65 -24.51 3.70 -0.27
CA ASP A 65 -23.87 3.83 -1.58
C ASP A 65 -23.12 5.17 -1.73
N ASP A 66 -23.72 6.27 -1.30
CA ASP A 66 -23.09 7.60 -1.26
C ASP A 66 -21.88 7.63 -0.32
N VAL A 67 -21.99 6.99 0.85
CA VAL A 67 -20.87 6.84 1.79
C VAL A 67 -19.74 6.03 1.15
N ALA A 68 -20.07 4.95 0.43
CA ALA A 68 -19.10 4.14 -0.29
C ALA A 68 -18.41 4.92 -1.41
N VAL A 69 -19.12 5.73 -2.20
CA VAL A 69 -18.49 6.61 -3.20
C VAL A 69 -17.48 7.56 -2.56
N ARG A 70 -17.84 8.17 -1.43
CA ARG A 70 -16.93 9.08 -0.69
C ARG A 70 -15.70 8.34 -0.15
N ALA A 71 -15.87 7.16 0.44
CA ALA A 71 -14.78 6.32 0.92
C ALA A 71 -13.83 5.92 -0.22
N ARG A 72 -14.41 5.42 -1.33
CA ARG A 72 -13.69 5.05 -2.55
C ARG A 72 -12.80 6.18 -3.05
N ASP A 73 -13.33 7.39 -3.18
CA ASP A 73 -12.57 8.52 -3.72
C ASP A 73 -11.41 8.91 -2.80
N ARG A 74 -11.60 8.88 -1.48
CA ARG A 74 -10.53 9.12 -0.49
C ARG A 74 -9.45 8.04 -0.55
N CYS A 75 -9.83 6.76 -0.56
CA CYS A 75 -8.87 5.66 -0.67
C CYS A 75 -8.11 5.71 -1.99
N ARG A 76 -8.79 6.02 -3.11
CA ARG A 76 -8.15 6.17 -4.43
C ARG A 76 -7.12 7.30 -4.43
N GLU A 77 -7.43 8.42 -3.80
CA GLU A 77 -6.49 9.54 -3.69
C GLU A 77 -5.27 9.21 -2.83
N TYR A 78 -5.46 8.48 -1.73
CA TYR A 78 -4.37 8.03 -0.89
C TYR A 78 -3.49 7.00 -1.62
N VAL A 79 -4.09 5.91 -2.12
CA VAL A 79 -3.40 4.81 -2.80
C VAL A 79 -2.61 5.29 -4.02
N ARG A 80 -3.14 6.22 -4.82
CA ARG A 80 -2.44 6.72 -6.02
C ARG A 80 -1.19 7.56 -5.69
N ARG A 81 -1.14 8.18 -4.50
CA ARG A 81 -0.07 9.12 -4.12
C ARG A 81 0.95 8.47 -3.20
N ARG A 82 0.53 7.46 -2.43
CA ARG A 82 1.39 6.69 -1.55
C ARG A 82 2.42 5.90 -2.38
N GLY A 83 3.66 5.95 -1.91
CA GLY A 83 4.75 5.11 -2.39
C GLY A 83 5.51 4.51 -1.21
N PHE A 84 6.49 3.65 -1.50
CA PHE A 84 7.20 2.86 -0.51
C PHE A 84 8.70 3.17 -0.43
N VAL A 85 9.20 4.14 -1.20
CA VAL A 85 10.58 4.61 -1.09
C VAL A 85 10.58 6.01 -0.50
N ASN A 86 11.15 6.14 0.69
CA ASN A 86 11.31 7.41 1.38
C ASN A 86 12.79 7.68 1.64
N ALA A 87 13.31 8.78 1.08
CA ALA A 87 14.72 9.15 1.21
C ALA A 87 15.68 7.97 0.91
N GLY A 88 15.40 7.22 -0.16
CA GLY A 88 16.22 6.06 -0.57
C GLY A 88 16.06 4.80 0.28
N THR A 89 15.24 4.88 1.33
CA THR A 89 14.90 3.75 2.19
C THR A 89 13.63 3.10 1.69
N LEU A 90 13.69 1.80 1.41
CA LEU A 90 12.52 0.99 1.14
C LEU A 90 11.76 0.78 2.45
N ARG A 91 10.52 1.25 2.50
CA ARG A 91 9.56 1.06 3.58
C ARG A 91 8.82 -0.25 3.40
N GLU A 92 8.24 -0.76 4.48
CA GLU A 92 7.38 -1.93 4.42
C GLU A 92 6.07 -1.67 3.66
N LEU A 93 5.46 -2.74 3.16
CA LEU A 93 4.06 -2.73 2.75
C LEU A 93 3.19 -2.69 4.01
N ASP A 94 2.85 -1.48 4.46
CA ASP A 94 2.14 -1.24 5.71
C ASP A 94 0.65 -1.65 5.67
N ASP A 95 0.08 -1.91 6.84
CA ASP A 95 -1.33 -2.32 6.97
C ASP A 95 -2.31 -1.19 6.62
N THR A 96 -1.92 0.08 6.78
CA THR A 96 -2.74 1.24 6.37
C THR A 96 -2.98 1.23 4.87
N TYR A 97 -1.96 0.96 4.06
CA TYR A 97 -2.11 0.85 2.61
C TYR A 97 -2.96 -0.36 2.21
N LEU A 98 -2.78 -1.51 2.88
CA LEU A 98 -3.61 -2.70 2.65
C LEU A 98 -5.08 -2.45 3.02
N ALA A 99 -5.35 -1.79 4.14
CA ALA A 99 -6.70 -1.43 4.56
C ALA A 99 -7.33 -0.42 3.59
N ALA A 100 -6.55 0.58 3.13
CA ALA A 100 -7.03 1.58 2.19
C ALA A 100 -7.39 1.00 0.82
N ILE A 101 -6.52 0.15 0.25
CA ILE A 101 -6.78 -0.48 -1.05
C ILE A 101 -7.90 -1.51 -0.96
N GLU A 102 -8.05 -2.19 0.16
CA GLU A 102 -9.19 -3.07 0.39
C GLU A 102 -10.49 -2.28 0.49
N LEU A 103 -10.53 -1.23 1.32
CA LEU A 103 -11.69 -0.34 1.42
C LEU A 103 -12.04 0.27 0.06
N LEU A 104 -11.04 0.62 -0.77
CA LEU A 104 -11.26 1.07 -2.14
C LEU A 104 -12.04 0.03 -2.97
N HIS A 105 -11.59 -1.23 -2.97
CA HIS A 105 -12.21 -2.29 -3.74
C HIS A 105 -13.60 -2.68 -3.22
N VAL A 106 -13.78 -2.76 -1.90
CA VAL A 106 -15.08 -3.02 -1.27
C VAL A 106 -16.06 -1.88 -1.55
N SER A 107 -15.62 -0.63 -1.43
CA SER A 107 -16.45 0.53 -1.73
C SER A 107 -16.89 0.57 -3.20
N ASP A 108 -16.04 0.11 -4.14
CA ASP A 108 -16.40 0.01 -5.55
C ASP A 108 -17.55 -0.99 -5.82
N ILE A 109 -17.67 -2.03 -4.99
CA ILE A 109 -18.78 -3.00 -5.05
C ILE A 109 -20.01 -2.40 -4.38
N VAL A 110 -19.85 -1.92 -3.14
CA VAL A 110 -20.94 -1.36 -2.32
C VAL A 110 -21.64 -0.20 -3.04
N ALA A 111 -20.88 0.71 -3.66
CA ALA A 111 -21.43 1.85 -4.39
C ALA A 111 -22.25 1.48 -5.65
N ARG A 112 -22.21 0.22 -6.09
CA ARG A 112 -22.93 -0.26 -7.28
C ARG A 112 -24.07 -1.20 -6.93
N GLU A 113 -24.08 -1.72 -5.71
CA GLU A 113 -25.03 -2.75 -5.30
C GLU A 113 -26.33 -2.10 -4.85
N ILE A 114 -27.46 -2.64 -5.33
CA ILE A 114 -28.78 -2.07 -5.03
C ILE A 114 -29.25 -2.49 -3.63
N SER A 115 -28.78 -3.63 -3.14
CA SER A 115 -29.11 -4.16 -1.80
C SER A 115 -27.95 -4.97 -1.27
N LEU A 116 -27.37 -4.53 -0.15
CA LEU A 116 -26.35 -5.27 0.58
C LEU A 116 -26.99 -6.24 1.56
N GLU A 117 -26.33 -7.37 1.80
CA GLU A 117 -26.59 -8.18 2.97
C GLU A 117 -25.98 -7.51 4.23
N ASP A 118 -26.61 -7.67 5.40
CA ASP A 118 -26.14 -7.09 6.67
C ASP A 118 -24.64 -7.34 6.94
N ARG A 119 -24.12 -8.51 6.54
CA ARG A 119 -22.72 -8.87 6.73
C ARG A 119 -21.78 -8.05 5.84
N GLU A 120 -22.20 -7.73 4.62
CA GLU A 120 -21.43 -6.91 3.69
C GLU A 120 -21.38 -5.48 4.16
N GLU A 121 -22.52 -4.94 4.60
CA GLU A 121 -22.61 -3.61 5.17
C GLU A 121 -21.76 -3.48 6.44
N LEU A 122 -21.89 -4.42 7.38
CA LEU A 122 -21.07 -4.42 8.60
C LEU A 122 -19.57 -4.49 8.29
N TYR A 123 -19.18 -5.28 7.29
CA TYR A 123 -17.80 -5.41 6.89
C TYR A 123 -17.25 -4.12 6.26
N PHE A 124 -18.02 -3.50 5.36
CA PHE A 124 -17.70 -2.19 4.79
C PHE A 124 -17.55 -1.12 5.87
N LEU A 125 -18.50 -1.05 6.82
CA LEU A 125 -18.45 -0.09 7.93
C LEU A 125 -17.26 -0.35 8.86
N SER A 126 -16.88 -1.62 9.06
CA SER A 126 -15.69 -1.97 9.85
C SER A 126 -14.40 -1.47 9.19
N LEU A 127 -14.26 -1.65 7.87
CA LEU A 127 -13.14 -1.07 7.12
C LEU A 127 -13.14 0.45 7.17
N LEU A 128 -14.29 1.09 6.95
CA LEU A 128 -14.43 2.55 7.03
C LEU A 128 -14.06 3.07 8.42
N ARG A 129 -14.36 2.30 9.47
CA ARG A 129 -14.06 2.68 10.85
C ARG A 129 -12.56 2.74 11.12
N ASP A 130 -11.77 1.77 10.66
CA ASP A 130 -10.40 1.61 11.19
C ASP A 130 -9.27 1.62 10.11
N ALA A 131 -9.60 1.70 8.81
CA ALA A 131 -8.58 1.60 7.75
C ALA A 131 -7.51 2.72 7.79
N ASP A 132 -7.86 3.94 8.20
CA ASP A 132 -6.89 5.03 8.36
C ASP A 132 -6.03 4.93 9.63
N GLN A 133 -6.34 3.98 10.51
CA GLN A 133 -5.51 3.60 11.67
C GLN A 133 -4.63 2.37 11.38
N GLY A 134 -4.71 1.80 10.18
CA GLY A 134 -3.97 0.60 9.80
C GLY A 134 -4.55 -0.69 10.35
N GLU A 135 -5.80 -0.70 10.83
CA GLU A 135 -6.44 -1.93 11.26
C GLU A 135 -7.22 -2.57 10.11
N ARG A 136 -7.14 -3.90 10.01
CA ARG A 136 -7.80 -4.71 9.00
C ARG A 136 -8.68 -5.77 9.67
N PRO A 137 -9.95 -5.94 9.26
CA PRO A 137 -10.75 -7.08 9.67
C PRO A 137 -10.06 -8.40 9.32
N SER A 138 -10.22 -9.43 10.14
CA SER A 138 -9.55 -10.71 9.90
C SER A 138 -10.06 -11.39 8.63
N ALA A 139 -9.27 -12.30 8.05
CA ALA A 139 -9.71 -13.08 6.88
C ALA A 139 -10.98 -13.93 7.16
N ALA A 140 -11.25 -14.27 8.43
CA ALA A 140 -12.46 -15.00 8.82
C ALA A 140 -13.72 -14.13 8.78
N ASP A 141 -13.57 -12.81 8.90
CA ASP A 141 -14.69 -11.86 8.96
C ASP A 141 -15.16 -11.43 7.56
N VAL A 142 -14.42 -11.78 6.51
CA VAL A 142 -14.70 -11.38 5.13
C VAL A 142 -15.94 -12.11 4.58
N PRO A 143 -17.02 -11.38 4.22
CA PRO A 143 -18.17 -11.97 3.55
C PRO A 143 -17.78 -12.66 2.25
N ARG A 144 -18.46 -13.76 1.90
CA ARG A 144 -18.10 -14.59 0.73
C ARG A 144 -18.08 -13.79 -0.57
N SER A 145 -19.04 -12.91 -0.76
CA SER A 145 -19.18 -11.99 -1.89
C SER A 145 -18.03 -10.98 -2.01
N LEU A 146 -17.35 -10.65 -0.90
CA LEU A 146 -16.27 -9.67 -0.85
C LEU A 146 -14.87 -10.31 -0.83
N ARG A 147 -14.76 -11.65 -0.86
CA ARG A 147 -13.46 -12.33 -0.85
C ARG A 147 -12.60 -11.99 -2.06
N ALA A 148 -13.21 -12.00 -3.25
CA ALA A 148 -12.53 -11.63 -4.48
C ALA A 148 -12.03 -10.16 -4.42
N ALA A 149 -12.80 -9.27 -3.78
CA ALA A 149 -12.40 -7.88 -3.58
C ALA A 149 -11.11 -7.77 -2.75
N ARG A 150 -11.01 -8.50 -1.62
CA ARG A 150 -9.78 -8.54 -0.81
C ARG A 150 -8.62 -9.18 -1.56
N GLY A 151 -8.84 -10.31 -2.23
CA GLY A 151 -7.80 -10.98 -3.03
C GLY A 151 -7.23 -10.07 -4.12
N LEU A 152 -8.09 -9.36 -4.84
CA LEU A 152 -7.70 -8.42 -5.88
C LEU A 152 -7.00 -7.18 -5.29
N ALA A 153 -7.51 -6.66 -4.16
CA ALA A 153 -6.91 -5.52 -3.45
C ALA A 153 -5.47 -5.81 -3.06
N TYR A 154 -5.20 -6.96 -2.43
CA TYR A 154 -3.85 -7.31 -2.00
C TYR A 154 -2.92 -7.61 -3.17
N ALA A 155 -3.40 -8.28 -4.21
CA ALA A 155 -2.61 -8.49 -5.42
C ALA A 155 -2.22 -7.15 -6.09
N ASN A 156 -3.13 -6.18 -6.14
CA ASN A 156 -2.83 -4.84 -6.63
C ASN A 156 -1.87 -4.09 -5.68
N ALA A 157 -1.99 -4.29 -4.37
CA ALA A 157 -1.11 -3.68 -3.39
C ALA A 157 0.34 -4.15 -3.59
N VAL A 158 0.53 -5.46 -3.69
CA VAL A 158 1.82 -6.10 -3.94
C VAL A 158 2.36 -5.71 -5.31
N ARG A 159 1.50 -5.55 -6.32
CA ARG A 159 1.92 -5.06 -7.65
C ARG A 159 2.54 -3.67 -7.58
N GLU A 160 1.89 -2.73 -6.90
CA GLU A 160 2.41 -1.36 -6.74
C GLU A 160 3.66 -1.35 -5.86
N TYR A 161 3.66 -2.09 -4.76
CA TYR A 161 4.83 -2.25 -3.90
C TYR A 161 6.05 -2.77 -4.69
N ARG A 162 5.87 -3.83 -5.47
CA ARG A 162 6.91 -4.42 -6.31
C ARG A 162 7.46 -3.45 -7.36
N ARG A 163 6.61 -2.56 -7.89
CA ARG A 163 7.06 -1.51 -8.80
C ARG A 163 8.05 -0.57 -8.09
N ASP A 164 7.74 -0.17 -6.87
CA ASP A 164 8.61 0.68 -6.05
C ASP A 164 9.88 -0.05 -5.62
N VAL A 165 9.80 -1.34 -5.28
CA VAL A 165 10.99 -2.18 -5.02
C VAL A 165 11.91 -2.22 -6.24
N ARG A 166 11.35 -2.38 -7.45
CA ARG A 166 12.15 -2.35 -8.69
C ARG A 166 12.84 -1.01 -8.88
N THR A 167 12.13 0.10 -8.70
CA THR A 167 12.72 1.45 -8.78
C THR A 167 13.81 1.64 -7.72
N TRP A 168 13.57 1.19 -6.49
CA TRP A 168 14.56 1.24 -5.42
C TRP A 168 15.81 0.40 -5.72
N ALA A 169 15.64 -0.73 -6.41
CA ALA A 169 16.72 -1.64 -6.76
C ALA A 169 17.54 -1.23 -8.00
N GLU A 170 17.13 -0.21 -8.77
CA GLU A 170 17.82 0.20 -10.01
C GLU A 170 19.31 0.56 -9.80
N ASP A 171 19.64 1.14 -8.64
CA ASP A 171 21.03 1.51 -8.28
C ASP A 171 21.72 0.47 -7.39
N ARG A 172 21.16 -0.75 -7.27
CA ARG A 172 21.62 -1.78 -6.34
C ARG A 172 21.96 -3.07 -7.08
N ASP A 173 23.03 -3.73 -6.65
CA ASP A 173 23.45 -5.02 -7.20
C ASP A 173 22.64 -6.16 -6.58
N LEU A 174 21.48 -6.47 -7.16
CA LEU A 174 20.71 -7.64 -6.77
C LEU A 174 21.36 -8.94 -7.27
N THR A 175 21.45 -9.92 -6.38
CA THR A 175 21.82 -11.30 -6.67
C THR A 175 20.85 -11.95 -7.66
N ALA A 176 21.25 -13.09 -8.22
CA ALA A 176 20.38 -13.85 -9.13
C ALA A 176 19.11 -14.34 -8.43
N SER A 177 19.24 -14.81 -7.19
CA SER A 177 18.11 -15.29 -6.39
C SER A 177 17.13 -14.17 -6.07
N GLU A 178 17.60 -12.99 -5.66
CA GLU A 178 16.71 -11.85 -5.36
C GLU A 178 15.92 -11.40 -6.59
N ARG A 179 16.54 -11.38 -7.77
CA ARG A 179 15.85 -11.09 -9.03
C ARG A 179 14.81 -12.16 -9.36
N SER A 180 15.15 -13.43 -9.17
CA SER A 180 14.23 -14.55 -9.38
C SER A 180 13.02 -14.46 -8.45
N ALA A 181 13.22 -14.23 -7.16
CA ALA A 181 12.14 -14.08 -6.18
C ALA A 181 11.19 -12.93 -6.53
N LEU A 182 11.73 -11.78 -6.99
CA LEU A 182 10.92 -10.67 -7.49
C LEU A 182 10.14 -11.04 -8.76
N GLU A 183 10.68 -11.87 -9.65
CA GLU A 183 9.95 -12.37 -10.82
C GLU A 183 8.80 -13.29 -10.40
N THR A 184 9.07 -14.31 -9.58
CA THR A 184 8.07 -15.25 -9.03
C THR A 184 6.95 -14.52 -8.29
N LEU A 185 7.26 -13.53 -7.46
CA LEU A 185 6.25 -12.68 -6.81
C LEU A 185 5.32 -12.01 -7.84
N GLY A 186 5.88 -11.52 -8.94
CA GLY A 186 5.12 -10.90 -10.03
C GLY A 186 4.22 -11.88 -10.78
N GLU A 187 4.63 -13.14 -10.91
CA GLU A 187 3.83 -14.20 -11.51
C GLU A 187 2.62 -14.55 -10.64
N HIS A 188 2.81 -14.67 -9.32
CA HIS A 188 1.71 -14.88 -8.36
C HIS A 188 0.70 -13.74 -8.39
N VAL A 189 1.17 -12.50 -8.36
CA VAL A 189 0.31 -11.31 -8.52
C VAL A 189 -0.49 -11.37 -9.82
N THR A 190 0.18 -11.72 -10.93
CA THR A 190 -0.48 -11.81 -12.23
C THR A 190 -1.57 -12.88 -12.23
N ARG A 191 -1.30 -14.06 -11.65
CA ARG A 191 -2.26 -15.15 -11.53
C ARG A 191 -3.50 -14.75 -10.74
N ILE A 192 -3.33 -14.16 -9.55
CA ILE A 192 -4.48 -13.73 -8.72
C ILE A 192 -5.31 -12.68 -9.46
N ARG A 193 -4.67 -11.73 -10.14
CA ARG A 193 -5.38 -10.72 -10.93
C ARG A 193 -6.12 -11.31 -12.13
N MET A 194 -5.59 -12.35 -12.77
CA MET A 194 -6.30 -13.07 -13.84
C MET A 194 -7.54 -13.82 -13.34
N LEU A 195 -7.57 -14.18 -12.06
CA LEU A 195 -8.72 -14.76 -11.38
C LEU A 195 -9.65 -13.70 -10.78
N ASP A 196 -9.44 -12.41 -11.10
CA ASP A 196 -10.17 -11.28 -10.50
C ASP A 196 -10.16 -11.28 -8.95
N GLY A 197 -9.09 -11.83 -8.36
CA GLY A 197 -8.95 -11.97 -6.92
C GLY A 197 -9.67 -13.18 -6.31
N ASP A 198 -10.33 -14.02 -7.11
CA ASP A 198 -11.02 -15.24 -6.66
C ASP A 198 -10.04 -16.36 -6.30
N VAL A 199 -9.38 -16.17 -5.15
CA VAL A 199 -8.48 -17.13 -4.52
C VAL A 199 -8.83 -17.26 -3.04
N ASP A 200 -8.34 -18.33 -2.40
CA ASP A 200 -8.47 -18.46 -0.95
C ASP A 200 -7.79 -17.27 -0.23
N LEU A 201 -8.43 -16.75 0.81
CA LEU A 201 -7.91 -15.59 1.52
C LEU A 201 -6.55 -15.86 2.18
N ARG A 202 -6.28 -17.12 2.57
CA ARG A 202 -4.96 -17.52 3.06
C ARG A 202 -3.89 -17.31 2.00
N THR A 203 -4.18 -17.59 0.73
CA THR A 203 -3.27 -17.36 -0.40
C THR A 203 -2.98 -15.86 -0.55
N ALA A 204 -4.00 -15.01 -0.44
CA ALA A 204 -3.84 -13.56 -0.51
C ALA A 204 -3.00 -13.00 0.67
N GLU A 205 -3.24 -13.48 1.90
CA GLU A 205 -2.44 -13.09 3.08
C GLU A 205 -0.99 -13.60 2.97
N GLN A 206 -0.79 -14.85 2.52
CA GLN A 206 0.55 -15.42 2.29
C GLN A 206 1.35 -14.64 1.23
N LEU A 207 0.68 -14.10 0.20
CA LEU A 207 1.34 -13.22 -0.77
C LEU A 207 1.85 -11.93 -0.12
N VAL A 208 1.08 -11.34 0.80
CA VAL A 208 1.49 -10.15 1.55
C VAL A 208 2.67 -10.48 2.47
N ASP A 209 2.61 -11.59 3.21
CA ASP A 209 3.70 -12.05 4.08
C ASP A 209 4.99 -12.27 3.29
N ALA A 210 4.92 -13.01 2.18
CA ALA A 210 6.08 -13.25 1.32
C ALA A 210 6.66 -11.95 0.75
N THR A 211 5.80 -10.96 0.45
CA THR A 211 6.24 -9.63 -0.02
C THR A 211 7.01 -8.87 1.06
N ARG A 212 6.53 -8.91 2.31
CA ARG A 212 7.18 -8.25 3.46
C ARG A 212 8.51 -8.91 3.81
N GLU A 213 8.54 -10.23 3.85
CA GLU A 213 9.76 -11.01 4.07
C GLU A 213 10.79 -10.76 2.95
N LEU A 214 10.36 -10.76 1.68
CA LEU A 214 11.24 -10.44 0.56
C LEU A 214 11.83 -9.03 0.69
N ALA A 215 11.03 -8.04 1.09
CA ALA A 215 11.49 -6.68 1.30
C ALA A 215 12.49 -6.54 2.46
N ASN A 216 12.33 -7.35 3.52
CA ASN A 216 13.32 -7.44 4.60
C ASN A 216 14.61 -8.09 4.08
N GLY A 217 14.48 -9.16 3.30
CA GLY A 217 15.59 -9.83 2.63
C GLY A 217 16.43 -8.92 1.77
N LEU A 218 15.79 -8.14 0.90
CA LEU A 218 16.44 -7.13 0.05
C LEU A 218 17.14 -6.03 0.86
N ARG A 219 16.71 -5.78 2.10
CA ARG A 219 17.36 -4.84 3.03
C ARG A 219 18.51 -5.46 3.83
N GLY A 220 18.86 -6.72 3.56
CA GLY A 220 20.00 -7.43 4.14
C GLY A 220 19.64 -8.48 5.19
N ASP A 221 18.36 -8.81 5.39
CA ASP A 221 17.94 -9.89 6.29
C ASP A 221 17.90 -11.25 5.56
N GLU A 222 19.03 -11.96 5.56
CA GLU A 222 19.17 -13.26 4.88
C GLU A 222 18.12 -14.29 5.34
N VAL A 223 17.73 -14.28 6.61
CA VAL A 223 16.72 -15.22 7.14
C VAL A 223 15.35 -14.90 6.56
N ALA A 224 14.97 -13.62 6.53
CA ALA A 224 13.73 -13.20 5.91
C ALA A 224 13.71 -13.49 4.40
N PHE A 225 14.86 -13.39 3.73
CA PHE A 225 14.96 -13.76 2.32
C PHE A 225 14.66 -15.26 2.10
N SER A 226 15.27 -16.15 2.88
CA SER A 226 14.99 -17.59 2.79
C SER A 226 13.52 -17.92 3.08
N GLN A 227 12.92 -17.27 4.07
CA GLN A 227 11.49 -17.43 4.38
C GLN A 227 10.60 -16.98 3.20
N ALA A 228 10.95 -15.86 2.57
CA ALA A 228 10.23 -15.38 1.40
C ALA A 228 10.29 -16.38 0.24
N GLU A 229 11.45 -16.97 -0.04
CA GLU A 229 11.60 -18.00 -1.07
C GLU A 229 10.72 -19.23 -0.76
N GLU A 230 10.78 -19.75 0.47
CA GLU A 230 9.95 -20.88 0.89
C GLU A 230 8.45 -20.61 0.72
N ARG A 231 7.99 -19.39 1.06
CA ARG A 231 6.59 -19.01 0.89
C ARG A 231 6.18 -18.85 -0.56
N LEU A 232 7.03 -18.27 -1.40
CA LEU A 232 6.77 -18.13 -2.83
C LEU A 232 6.70 -19.49 -3.53
N ASP A 233 7.51 -20.45 -3.10
CA ASP A 233 7.46 -21.82 -3.57
C ASP A 233 6.19 -22.53 -3.12
N ALA A 234 5.79 -22.37 -1.85
CA ALA A 234 4.54 -22.94 -1.33
C ALA A 234 3.29 -22.42 -2.06
N LEU A 235 3.28 -21.14 -2.47
CA LEU A 235 2.21 -20.55 -3.28
C LEU A 235 2.14 -21.18 -4.69
N SER A 236 3.24 -21.73 -5.18
CA SER A 236 3.33 -22.38 -6.50
C SER A 236 2.88 -23.83 -6.48
N ALA A 237 2.98 -24.50 -5.33
CA ALA A 237 2.64 -25.91 -5.16
C ALA A 237 1.13 -26.20 -5.21
N GLY A 238 0.27 -25.19 -5.06
CA GLY A 238 -1.20 -25.36 -5.02
C GLY A 238 -1.66 -26.15 -3.78
N PRO A 239 -2.97 -26.16 -3.46
CA PRO A 239 -3.49 -26.87 -2.29
C PRO A 239 -3.54 -28.41 -2.44
N ASP A 240 -3.07 -28.97 -3.56
CA ASP A 240 -3.14 -30.41 -3.87
C ASP A 240 -1.74 -31.08 -3.98
N GLY A 241 -0.77 -30.61 -3.19
CA GLY A 241 0.54 -31.25 -2.99
C GLY A 241 0.61 -32.06 -1.70
#